data_AF-A0A2V5RGA9-F1
#
_entry.id   AF-A0A2V5RGA9-F1
#
_cell.length_a   1.000
_cell.length_b   1.000
_cell.length_c   1.000
_cell.angle_alpha   90.00
_cell.angle_beta   90.00
_cell.angle_gamma   90.00
#
_symmetry.space_group_name_H-M   'P 1'
#
loop_
_entity.id
_entity.type
_entity.pdbx_description
1 polymer ?
#
loop_
_entity_poly.entity_id
_entity_poly.type
_entity_poly.pdbx_seq_one_letter_code
_entity_poly.pdbx_strand_id
1 'polypeptide(L)'
;MPSVVFLRAVNVGGTNRCRPAVIAKQLSKFGLLNIGAVGTFVVRKDVSEAALRAALARKLPFKCEIMICPARDVIRIVSKNPFSRQPSAPNITRFVSVAAKPLRGRNRSDLNQTSNIKPQTSQLPLVPFSLPSDDDWLLKIIAIQDRFVLGLYRREMKAISYLGKIEKLLGVPTTTRNWNTIEKVTKILQDSQDAKGF
;
A
#
# COMPACT_ATOMS: atom_id res chain seq x y z
N MET A 1 -15.05 8.77 -7.46
CA MET A 1 -15.26 7.34 -7.15
C MET A 1 -14.70 7.00 -5.77
N PRO A 2 -15.21 5.97 -5.06
CA PRO A 2 -14.59 5.49 -3.83
C PRO A 2 -13.10 5.18 -3.98
N SER A 3 -12.33 5.43 -2.93
CA SER A 3 -10.88 5.24 -2.92
C SER A 3 -10.38 4.68 -1.59
N VAL A 4 -9.14 4.20 -1.61
CA VAL A 4 -8.41 3.72 -0.44
C VAL A 4 -7.16 4.57 -0.28
N VAL A 5 -6.94 5.06 0.92
CA VAL A 5 -5.79 5.91 1.25
C VAL A 5 -4.79 5.11 2.06
N PHE A 6 -3.52 5.18 1.68
CA PHE A 6 -2.40 4.65 2.44
C PHE A 6 -1.41 5.77 2.77
N LEU A 7 -1.14 5.95 4.07
CA LEU A 7 -0.16 6.90 4.59
C LEU A 7 1.18 6.20 4.82
N ARG A 8 2.26 6.73 4.26
CA ARG A 8 3.59 6.16 4.45
C ARG A 8 4.21 6.58 5.79
N ALA A 9 4.89 5.63 6.45
CA ALA A 9 5.75 5.85 7.61
C ALA A 9 5.10 6.60 8.79
N VAL A 10 3.80 6.34 9.05
CA VAL A 10 3.07 6.90 10.19
C VAL A 10 3.15 5.98 11.42
N ASN A 11 3.35 6.55 12.61
CA ASN A 11 3.50 5.83 13.89
C ASN A 11 4.58 4.71 13.87
N VAL A 12 5.68 4.91 13.14
CA VAL A 12 6.80 3.96 13.11
C VAL A 12 7.97 4.54 13.91
N GLY A 13 8.61 3.71 14.75
CA GLY A 13 9.80 4.10 15.50
C GLY A 13 9.60 5.29 16.46
N GLY A 14 8.38 5.49 16.97
CA GLY A 14 8.04 6.61 17.86
C GLY A 14 7.84 7.97 17.16
N THR A 15 7.95 8.02 15.83
CA THR A 15 7.86 9.26 15.04
C THR A 15 6.57 9.36 14.22
N ASN A 16 6.34 10.52 13.58
CA ASN A 16 5.21 10.76 12.66
C ASN A 16 3.85 10.36 13.25
N ARG A 17 3.59 10.88 14.46
CA ARG A 17 2.41 10.50 15.24
C ARG A 17 1.12 10.95 14.53
N CYS A 18 0.32 9.97 14.14
CA CYS A 18 -0.97 10.09 13.50
C CYS A 18 -2.04 9.44 14.39
N ARG A 19 -3.19 10.09 14.53
CA ARG A 19 -4.37 9.53 15.23
C ARG A 19 -5.48 9.24 14.20
N PRO A 20 -5.52 8.04 13.58
CA PRO A 20 -6.41 7.75 12.46
C PRO A 20 -7.90 8.01 12.76
N ALA A 21 -8.38 7.64 13.94
CA ALA A 21 -9.77 7.88 14.33
C ALA A 21 -10.13 9.37 14.36
N VAL A 22 -9.22 10.23 14.82
CA VAL A 22 -9.41 11.68 14.86
C VAL A 22 -9.44 12.25 13.44
N ILE A 23 -8.53 11.82 12.57
CA ILE A 23 -8.50 12.25 11.16
C ILE A 23 -9.78 11.84 10.44
N ALA A 24 -10.23 10.59 10.63
CA ALA A 24 -11.49 10.10 10.06
C ALA A 24 -12.69 10.95 10.52
N LYS A 25 -12.79 11.27 11.81
CA LYS A 25 -13.85 12.13 12.34
C LYS A 25 -13.80 13.55 11.76
N GLN A 26 -12.61 14.15 11.68
CA GLN A 26 -12.43 15.51 11.15
C GLN A 26 -12.66 15.61 9.63
N LEU A 27 -12.51 14.52 8.90
CA LEU A 27 -12.69 14.44 7.45
C LEU A 27 -13.96 13.64 7.07
N SER A 28 -14.91 13.50 7.98
CA SER A 28 -16.17 12.79 7.79
C SER A 28 -16.98 13.32 6.59
N LYS A 29 -16.83 14.61 6.25
CA LYS A 29 -17.45 15.21 5.07
C LYS A 29 -17.06 14.52 3.76
N PHE A 30 -15.88 13.92 3.70
CA PHE A 30 -15.39 13.12 2.57
C PHE A 30 -15.79 11.64 2.65
N GLY A 31 -16.50 11.22 3.69
CA GLY A 31 -16.80 9.81 3.95
C GLY A 31 -15.55 8.99 4.26
N LEU A 32 -14.56 9.60 4.92
CA LEU A 32 -13.32 8.96 5.34
C LEU A 32 -13.57 8.05 6.54
N LEU A 33 -13.22 6.77 6.43
CA LEU A 33 -13.41 5.75 7.45
C LEU A 33 -12.07 5.19 7.92
N ASN A 34 -11.91 5.14 9.24
CA ASN A 34 -10.84 4.38 9.87
C ASN A 34 -11.26 2.90 9.96
N ILE A 35 -10.39 2.00 9.51
CA ILE A 35 -10.65 0.56 9.48
C ILE A 35 -9.98 -0.20 10.63
N GLY A 36 -9.49 0.52 11.65
CA GLY A 36 -8.71 -0.04 12.74
C GLY A 36 -7.27 -0.38 12.36
N ALA A 37 -6.78 0.17 11.24
CA ALA A 37 -5.40 0.02 10.80
C ALA A 37 -4.72 1.39 10.70
N VAL A 38 -3.51 1.48 11.23
CA VAL A 38 -2.72 2.71 11.21
C VAL A 38 -2.39 3.08 9.76
N GLY A 39 -2.72 4.32 9.39
CA GLY A 39 -2.37 4.86 8.07
C GLY A 39 -3.10 4.22 6.90
N THR A 40 -4.26 3.57 7.11
CA THR A 40 -5.12 3.08 6.02
C THR A 40 -6.53 3.58 6.23
N PHE A 41 -7.14 4.14 5.19
CA PHE A 41 -8.52 4.62 5.23
C PHE A 41 -9.31 4.20 3.99
N VAL A 42 -10.62 4.06 4.16
CA VAL A 42 -11.58 3.93 3.05
C VAL A 42 -12.31 5.26 2.87
N VAL A 43 -12.49 5.70 1.64
CA VAL A 43 -13.23 6.90 1.26
C VAL A 43 -14.44 6.49 0.44
N ARG A 44 -15.64 6.66 0.99
CA ARG A 44 -16.89 6.20 0.35
C ARG A 44 -17.51 7.19 -0.61
N LYS A 45 -17.25 8.49 -0.45
CA LYS A 45 -17.83 9.52 -1.31
C LYS A 45 -17.03 9.68 -2.60
N ASP A 46 -17.69 10.20 -3.61
CA ASP A 46 -16.99 10.70 -4.78
C ASP A 46 -16.30 12.02 -4.43
N VAL A 47 -14.97 11.98 -4.35
CA VAL A 47 -14.13 13.13 -3.99
C VAL A 47 -12.96 13.16 -4.96
N SER A 48 -12.59 14.34 -5.45
CA SER A 48 -11.39 14.47 -6.26
C SER A 48 -10.14 14.10 -5.46
N GLU A 49 -9.20 13.41 -6.12
CA GLU A 49 -7.96 12.98 -5.49
C GLU A 49 -7.16 14.17 -4.93
N ALA A 50 -7.12 15.29 -5.66
CA ALA A 50 -6.44 16.51 -5.23
C ALA A 50 -7.05 17.10 -3.96
N ALA A 51 -8.39 17.21 -3.87
CA ALA A 51 -9.05 17.75 -2.70
C ALA A 51 -8.85 16.85 -1.47
N LEU A 52 -8.94 15.53 -1.65
CA LEU A 52 -8.70 14.55 -0.60
C LEU A 52 -7.25 14.59 -0.11
N ARG A 53 -6.28 14.61 -1.03
CA ARG A 53 -4.84 14.72 -0.70
C ARG A 53 -4.55 15.99 0.08
N ALA A 54 -5.04 17.15 -0.38
CA ALA A 54 -4.86 18.42 0.31
C ALA A 54 -5.51 18.41 1.70
N ALA A 55 -6.70 17.83 1.84
CA ALA A 55 -7.38 17.72 3.12
C ALA A 55 -6.63 16.84 4.12
N LEU A 56 -6.11 15.68 3.68
CA LEU A 56 -5.29 14.80 4.53
C LEU A 56 -3.98 15.45 4.92
N ALA A 57 -3.27 16.07 3.97
CA ALA A 57 -1.99 16.74 4.23
C ALA A 57 -2.13 17.82 5.30
N ARG A 58 -3.20 18.64 5.26
CA ARG A 58 -3.49 19.66 6.29
C ARG A 58 -3.78 19.08 7.68
N LYS A 59 -4.11 17.80 7.80
CA LYS A 59 -4.38 17.13 9.09
C LYS A 59 -3.16 16.42 9.66
N LEU A 60 -2.09 16.28 8.88
CA LEU A 60 -0.87 15.62 9.32
C LEU A 60 0.14 16.69 9.74
N PRO A 61 0.66 16.67 10.98
CA PRO A 61 1.64 17.65 11.45
C PRO A 61 3.05 17.39 10.90
N PHE A 62 3.18 16.57 9.87
CA PHE A 62 4.44 16.17 9.24
C PHE A 62 4.20 15.90 7.76
N LYS A 63 5.28 16.01 6.97
CA LYS A 63 5.25 15.63 5.56
C LYS A 63 5.06 14.12 5.44
N CYS A 64 3.98 13.70 4.77
CA CYS A 64 3.63 12.31 4.58
C CYS A 64 3.39 12.04 3.10
N GLU A 65 3.93 10.93 2.60
CA GLU A 65 3.56 10.42 1.28
C GLU A 65 2.17 9.76 1.38
N ILE A 66 1.25 10.18 0.52
CA ILE A 66 -0.17 9.77 0.56
C ILE A 66 -0.52 9.07 -0.75
N MET A 67 -0.61 7.75 -0.70
CA MET A 67 -1.08 6.95 -1.84
C MET A 67 -2.60 6.87 -1.80
N ILE A 68 -3.26 7.46 -2.79
CA ILE A 68 -4.71 7.36 -2.98
C ILE A 68 -4.95 6.42 -4.16
N CYS A 69 -5.64 5.32 -3.91
CA CYS A 69 -5.89 4.26 -4.88
C CYS A 69 -7.38 4.14 -5.17
N PRO A 70 -7.80 4.03 -6.44
CA PRO A 70 -9.18 3.72 -6.79
C PRO A 70 -9.63 2.40 -6.10
N ALA A 71 -10.81 2.40 -5.48
CA ALA A 71 -11.32 1.21 -4.77
C ALA A 71 -11.38 -0.03 -5.67
N ARG A 72 -11.78 0.14 -6.94
CA ARG A 72 -11.82 -0.90 -7.97
C ARG A 72 -10.48 -1.62 -8.14
N ASP A 73 -9.36 -0.91 -7.98
CA ASP A 73 -8.04 -1.49 -8.19
C ASP A 73 -7.64 -2.37 -7.00
N VAL A 74 -8.03 -1.98 -5.78
CA VAL A 74 -7.85 -2.78 -4.56
C VAL A 74 -8.74 -4.03 -4.62
N ILE A 75 -10.01 -3.89 -5.03
CA ILE A 75 -10.92 -5.02 -5.22
C ILE A 75 -10.34 -6.00 -6.26
N ARG A 76 -9.81 -5.49 -7.38
CA ARG A 76 -9.23 -6.31 -8.45
C ARG A 76 -8.03 -7.13 -8.01
N ILE A 77 -7.16 -6.61 -7.14
CA ILE A 77 -6.02 -7.41 -6.66
C ILE A 77 -6.47 -8.51 -5.69
N VAL A 78 -7.52 -8.28 -4.91
CA VAL A 78 -8.08 -9.28 -3.99
C VAL A 78 -8.83 -10.36 -4.76
N SER A 79 -9.65 -9.99 -5.75
CA SER A 79 -10.46 -10.94 -6.54
C SER A 79 -9.62 -11.95 -7.32
N LYS A 80 -8.38 -11.61 -7.67
CA LYS A 80 -7.41 -12.52 -8.31
C LYS A 80 -6.87 -13.61 -7.37
N ASN A 81 -7.17 -13.54 -6.08
CA ASN A 81 -6.69 -14.48 -5.05
C ASN A 81 -5.18 -14.80 -5.18
N PRO A 82 -4.31 -13.77 -5.11
CA PRO A 82 -2.89 -13.90 -5.48
C PRO A 82 -2.10 -14.84 -4.57
N PHE A 83 -2.63 -15.17 -3.38
CA PHE A 83 -1.99 -16.03 -2.39
C PHE A 83 -2.54 -17.47 -2.35
N SER A 84 -3.44 -17.85 -3.25
CA SER A 84 -4.06 -19.19 -3.31
C SER A 84 -3.03 -20.33 -3.37
N ARG A 85 -1.94 -20.14 -4.10
CA ARG A 85 -0.84 -21.13 -4.25
C ARG A 85 0.39 -20.80 -3.39
N GLN A 86 0.23 -19.93 -2.39
CA GLN A 86 1.32 -19.50 -1.52
C GLN A 86 1.17 -20.08 -0.12
N PRO A 87 2.28 -20.37 0.57
CA PRO A 87 2.22 -20.93 1.91
C PRO A 87 1.45 -20.03 2.88
N SER A 88 0.81 -20.66 3.86
CA SER A 88 0.18 -20.01 5.00
C SER A 88 0.71 -20.70 6.26
N ALA A 89 1.50 -19.99 7.05
CA ALA A 89 2.09 -20.49 8.27
C ALA A 89 2.16 -19.34 9.30
N PRO A 90 2.17 -19.61 10.62
CA PRO A 90 2.19 -18.55 11.64
C PRO A 90 3.39 -17.59 11.52
N ASN A 91 4.52 -18.09 11.02
CA ASN A 91 5.73 -17.31 10.79
C ASN A 91 5.76 -16.61 9.41
N ILE A 92 4.74 -16.77 8.56
CA ILE A 92 4.70 -16.16 7.22
C ILE A 92 3.63 -15.07 7.22
N THR A 93 3.99 -13.87 6.78
CA THR A 93 3.06 -12.76 6.60
C THR A 93 2.90 -12.42 5.12
N ARG A 94 1.66 -12.42 4.65
CA ARG A 94 1.26 -11.91 3.33
C ARG A 94 1.12 -10.39 3.39
N PHE A 95 1.58 -9.71 2.34
CA PHE A 95 1.52 -8.26 2.29
C PHE A 95 1.28 -7.73 0.88
N VAL A 96 0.89 -6.45 0.84
CA VAL A 96 1.00 -5.61 -0.36
C VAL A 96 1.85 -4.38 -0.02
N SER A 97 2.79 -4.03 -0.88
CA SER A 97 3.44 -2.72 -0.89
C SER A 97 2.80 -1.87 -1.97
N VAL A 98 2.30 -0.69 -1.59
CA VAL A 98 1.65 0.26 -2.50
C VAL A 98 2.66 1.34 -2.87
N ALA A 99 3.01 1.43 -4.15
CA ALA A 99 3.92 2.43 -4.67
C ALA A 99 3.23 3.81 -4.82
N ALA A 100 3.98 4.88 -4.60
CA ALA A 100 3.50 6.26 -4.74
C ALA A 100 3.09 6.62 -6.17
N LYS A 101 3.71 5.98 -7.17
CA LYS A 101 3.42 6.14 -8.60
C LYS A 101 3.21 4.76 -9.23
N PRO A 102 2.43 4.65 -10.33
CA PRO A 102 2.34 3.42 -11.13
C PRO A 102 3.72 2.93 -11.55
N LEU A 103 3.91 1.61 -11.60
CA LEU A 103 5.18 0.99 -11.97
C LEU A 103 5.27 0.66 -13.48
N ARG A 104 4.25 1.00 -14.28
CA ARG A 104 4.24 0.72 -15.73
C ARG A 104 5.17 1.67 -16.49
N GLY A 105 5.87 1.13 -17.51
CA GLY A 105 6.48 1.92 -18.58
C GLY A 105 7.55 2.92 -18.14
N ARG A 106 8.59 2.46 -17.45
CA ARG A 106 9.76 3.31 -17.13
C ARG A 106 10.45 3.79 -18.41
N ASN A 107 10.12 5.00 -18.86
CA ASN A 107 10.96 5.77 -19.77
C ASN A 107 12.02 6.51 -18.94
N ARG A 108 13.24 6.64 -19.49
CA ARG A 108 14.41 7.29 -18.84
C ARG A 108 14.13 8.72 -18.32
N SER A 109 13.10 9.40 -18.84
CA SER A 109 12.73 10.78 -18.48
C SER A 109 12.09 10.94 -17.09
N ASP A 110 11.46 9.89 -16.54
CA ASP A 110 10.74 9.99 -15.26
C ASP A 110 11.65 9.87 -14.02
N LEU A 111 12.94 9.61 -14.22
CA LEU A 111 13.96 9.56 -13.16
C LEU A 111 14.28 10.95 -12.56
N ASN A 112 13.87 12.04 -13.21
CA ASN A 112 14.19 13.40 -12.78
C ASN A 112 13.13 14.07 -11.90
N GLN A 113 12.03 13.38 -11.53
CA GLN A 113 11.02 13.96 -10.64
C GLN A 113 10.76 13.15 -9.36
N THR A 114 11.21 13.77 -8.26
CA THR A 114 10.71 13.73 -6.88
C THR A 114 11.06 12.58 -5.94
N SER A 115 11.87 11.58 -6.32
CA SER A 115 12.39 10.60 -5.36
C SER A 115 13.92 10.67 -5.22
N ASN A 116 14.39 10.99 -4.00
CA ASN A 116 15.80 10.81 -3.60
C ASN A 116 16.22 9.31 -3.54
N ILE A 117 15.37 8.41 -4.02
CA ILE A 117 15.59 6.97 -4.04
C ILE A 117 16.09 6.62 -5.44
N LYS A 118 17.40 6.39 -5.57
CA LYS A 118 17.99 5.93 -6.83
C LYS A 118 17.60 4.45 -7.05
N PRO A 119 16.90 4.11 -8.14
CA PRO A 119 16.62 2.71 -8.45
C PRO A 119 17.92 1.95 -8.69
N GLN A 120 17.96 0.69 -8.24
CA GLN A 120 19.07 -0.21 -8.58
C GLN A 120 19.05 -0.66 -10.04
N THR A 121 17.88 -0.65 -10.69
CA THR A 121 17.70 -1.04 -12.09
C THR A 121 16.66 -0.18 -12.79
N SER A 122 16.86 0.10 -14.09
CA SER A 122 15.90 0.82 -14.93
C SER A 122 14.66 0.01 -15.30
N GLN A 123 14.73 -1.32 -15.19
CA GLN A 123 13.62 -2.24 -15.48
C GLN A 123 12.95 -2.72 -14.19
N LEU A 124 11.68 -3.10 -14.28
CA LEU A 124 11.02 -3.78 -13.17
C LEU A 124 11.64 -5.18 -12.97
N PRO A 125 11.76 -5.64 -11.72
CA PRO A 125 12.23 -6.99 -11.47
C PRO A 125 11.23 -8.01 -12.03
N LEU A 126 11.76 -9.10 -12.61
CA LEU A 126 10.97 -10.26 -12.98
C LEU A 126 10.40 -10.91 -11.71
N VAL A 127 9.14 -11.34 -11.78
CA VAL A 127 8.43 -11.99 -10.67
C VAL A 127 8.01 -13.41 -11.07
N PRO A 128 7.99 -14.37 -10.13
CA PRO A 128 8.35 -14.23 -8.72
C PRO A 128 9.87 -14.13 -8.50
N PHE A 129 10.28 -13.52 -7.39
CA PHE A 129 11.67 -13.56 -6.93
C PHE A 129 11.75 -13.53 -5.39
N SER A 130 12.86 -14.03 -4.86
CA SER A 130 13.10 -14.17 -3.42
C SER A 130 14.36 -13.42 -2.99
N LEU A 131 14.41 -13.00 -1.73
CA LEU A 131 15.59 -12.41 -1.11
C LEU A 131 15.84 -13.06 0.25
N PRO A 132 17.11 -13.36 0.60
CA PRO A 132 18.31 -13.20 -0.22
C PRO A 132 18.43 -14.20 -1.39
N SER A 133 17.86 -15.39 -1.27
CA SER A 133 17.84 -16.45 -2.30
C SER A 133 16.50 -17.20 -2.25
N ASP A 134 16.29 -18.16 -3.16
CA ASP A 134 15.06 -18.96 -3.18
C ASP A 134 14.99 -19.98 -2.03
N ASP A 135 16.10 -20.58 -1.63
CA ASP A 135 16.13 -21.59 -0.56
C ASP A 135 16.02 -20.99 0.84
N ASP A 136 16.66 -19.82 1.08
CA ASP A 136 16.71 -19.14 2.38
C ASP A 136 15.91 -17.83 2.39
N TRP A 137 14.78 -17.81 1.69
CA TRP A 137 14.02 -16.58 1.50
C TRP A 137 13.47 -16.00 2.81
N LEU A 138 13.68 -14.70 3.02
CA LEU A 138 13.06 -13.88 4.06
C LEU A 138 11.96 -12.98 3.49
N LEU A 139 12.08 -12.63 2.21
CA LEU A 139 11.10 -11.87 1.45
C LEU A 139 10.90 -12.53 0.09
N LYS A 140 9.66 -12.75 -0.31
CA LYS A 140 9.30 -13.25 -1.65
C LYS A 140 8.29 -12.32 -2.29
N ILE A 141 8.62 -11.78 -3.46
CA ILE A 141 7.68 -11.02 -4.29
C ILE A 141 7.07 -11.98 -5.30
N ILE A 142 5.74 -12.02 -5.36
CA ILE A 142 5.01 -13.00 -6.19
C ILE A 142 4.34 -12.35 -7.40
N ALA A 143 4.03 -11.06 -7.34
CA ALA A 143 3.39 -10.34 -8.42
C ALA A 143 3.58 -8.82 -8.28
N ILE A 144 3.66 -8.14 -9.42
CA ILE A 144 3.56 -6.68 -9.52
C ILE A 144 2.38 -6.36 -10.42
N GLN A 145 1.42 -5.60 -9.90
CA GLN A 145 0.21 -5.20 -10.62
C GLN A 145 0.02 -3.69 -10.51
N ASP A 146 0.35 -2.96 -11.57
CA ASP A 146 0.31 -1.49 -11.59
C ASP A 146 1.18 -0.87 -10.49
N ARG A 147 0.60 -0.41 -9.37
CA ARG A 147 1.31 0.12 -8.20
C ARG A 147 1.39 -0.85 -7.01
N PHE A 148 0.81 -2.04 -7.14
CA PHE A 148 0.71 -3.02 -6.06
C PHE A 148 1.77 -4.10 -6.22
N VAL A 149 2.65 -4.21 -5.23
CA VAL A 149 3.65 -5.28 -5.14
C VAL A 149 3.21 -6.26 -4.08
N LEU A 150 2.94 -7.50 -4.49
CA LEU A 150 2.38 -8.55 -3.65
C LEU A 150 3.50 -9.50 -3.23
N GLY A 151 3.50 -9.90 -1.96
CA GLY A 151 4.55 -10.77 -1.47
C GLY A 151 4.30 -11.39 -0.10
N LEU A 152 5.30 -12.15 0.32
CA LEU A 152 5.37 -12.87 1.59
C LEU A 152 6.66 -12.47 2.30
N TYR A 153 6.65 -12.40 3.63
CA TYR A 153 7.88 -12.33 4.40
C TYR A 153 7.83 -13.26 5.61
N ARG A 154 8.99 -13.78 6.03
CA ARG A 154 9.13 -14.55 7.27
C ARG A 154 9.24 -13.59 8.46
N ARG A 155 8.50 -13.84 9.54
CA ARG A 155 8.43 -12.99 10.74
C ARG A 155 9.71 -13.09 11.57
N GLU A 156 10.77 -12.53 11.04
CA GLU A 156 12.09 -12.48 11.65
C GLU A 156 12.63 -11.05 11.56
N MET A 157 13.47 -10.63 12.52
CA MET A 157 13.97 -9.24 12.56
C MET A 157 14.66 -8.83 11.24
N LYS A 158 15.39 -9.76 10.61
CA LYS A 158 16.07 -9.53 9.33
C LYS A 158 15.10 -9.16 8.20
N ALA A 159 13.87 -9.67 8.21
CA ALA A 159 12.88 -9.42 7.16
C ALA A 159 12.49 -7.94 7.03
N ILE A 160 12.55 -7.16 8.12
CA ILE A 160 12.29 -5.71 8.10
C ILE A 160 13.28 -5.00 7.16
N SER A 161 14.55 -5.41 7.18
CA SER A 161 15.57 -4.85 6.30
C SER A 161 15.26 -5.11 4.82
N TYR A 162 14.72 -6.30 4.50
CA TYR A 162 14.33 -6.67 3.13
C TYR A 162 13.08 -5.94 2.67
N LEU A 163 12.09 -5.73 3.54
CA LEU A 163 10.95 -4.87 3.25
C LEU A 163 11.39 -3.44 2.89
N GLY A 164 12.40 -2.91 3.59
CA GLY A 164 13.02 -1.62 3.24
C GLY A 164 13.76 -1.61 1.88
N LYS A 165 14.22 -2.78 1.39
CA LYS A 165 14.85 -2.89 0.07
C LYS A 165 13.86 -2.78 -1.09
N ILE A 166 12.56 -3.02 -0.87
CA ILE A 166 11.51 -2.91 -1.91
C ILE A 166 11.56 -1.53 -2.57
N GLU A 167 11.65 -0.44 -1.79
CA GLU A 167 11.72 0.91 -2.34
C GLU A 167 12.97 1.12 -3.21
N LYS A 168 14.12 0.56 -2.81
CA LYS A 168 15.38 0.67 -3.57
C LYS A 168 15.32 -0.09 -4.89
N LEU A 169 14.70 -1.27 -4.89
CA LEU A 169 14.49 -2.07 -6.09
C LEU A 169 13.53 -1.36 -7.06
N LEU A 170 12.44 -0.83 -6.52
CA LEU A 170 11.41 -0.16 -7.32
C LEU A 170 11.76 1.29 -7.64
N GLY A 171 12.72 1.92 -6.98
CA GLY A 171 13.07 3.35 -7.11
C GLY A 171 11.91 4.31 -6.85
N VAL A 172 10.88 3.88 -6.11
CA VAL A 172 9.69 4.68 -5.81
C VAL A 172 9.35 4.43 -4.34
N PRO A 173 8.95 5.47 -3.58
CA PRO A 173 8.45 5.29 -2.23
C PRO A 173 7.27 4.30 -2.21
N THR A 174 7.28 3.39 -1.25
CA THR A 174 6.21 2.41 -1.07
C THR A 174 5.72 2.42 0.38
N THR A 175 4.53 1.88 0.59
CA THR A 175 4.07 1.58 1.94
C THR A 175 3.49 0.18 2.01
N THR A 176 4.03 -0.62 2.93
CA THR A 176 3.65 -2.02 3.12
C THR A 176 2.44 -2.12 4.06
N ARG A 177 1.47 -2.95 3.68
CA ARG A 177 0.31 -3.31 4.49
C ARG A 177 0.16 -4.82 4.55
N ASN A 178 -0.23 -5.31 5.72
CA ASN A 178 -0.61 -6.69 5.90
C ASN A 178 -1.81 -7.02 4.99
N TRP A 179 -1.80 -8.18 4.35
CA TRP A 179 -2.86 -8.60 3.44
C TRP A 179 -4.24 -8.66 4.12
N ASN A 180 -4.31 -9.07 5.39
CA ASN A 180 -5.55 -9.08 6.17
C ASN A 180 -6.16 -7.67 6.30
N THR A 181 -5.34 -6.62 6.28
CA THR A 181 -5.84 -5.24 6.23
C THR A 181 -6.53 -4.93 4.91
N ILE A 182 -5.99 -5.45 3.79
CA ILE A 182 -6.54 -5.25 2.45
C ILE A 182 -7.84 -6.04 2.25
N GLU A 183 -7.91 -7.24 2.81
CA GLU A 183 -9.16 -8.03 2.84
C GLU A 183 -10.25 -7.29 3.63
N LYS A 184 -9.91 -6.73 4.81
CA LYS A 184 -10.83 -5.88 5.58
C LYS A 184 -11.29 -4.64 4.80
N VAL A 185 -10.38 -3.96 4.10
CA VAL A 185 -10.72 -2.84 3.20
C VAL A 185 -11.75 -3.28 2.17
N THR A 186 -11.51 -4.42 1.51
CA THR A 186 -12.35 -4.92 0.42
C THR A 186 -13.75 -5.30 0.92
N LYS A 187 -13.84 -5.95 2.09
CA LYS A 187 -15.12 -6.24 2.74
C LYS A 187 -15.93 -4.96 2.99
N ILE A 188 -15.30 -3.94 3.59
CA ILE A 188 -15.96 -2.64 3.85
C ILE A 188 -16.42 -1.97 2.55
N LEU A 189 -15.64 -2.08 1.47
CA LEU A 189 -16.00 -1.52 0.16
C LEU A 189 -17.20 -2.26 -0.46
N GLN A 190 -17.25 -3.58 -0.35
CA GLN A 190 -18.34 -4.43 -0.89
C GLN A 190 -19.64 -4.23 -0.11
N ASP A 191 -19.59 -4.26 1.23
CA ASP A 191 -20.76 -3.98 2.10
C ASP A 191 -21.40 -2.61 1.77
N SER A 192 -20.59 -1.66 1.29
CA SER A 192 -21.05 -0.31 0.90
C SER A 192 -21.67 -0.24 -0.50
N GLN A 193 -21.34 -1.18 -1.38
CA GLN A 193 -21.97 -1.32 -2.70
C GLN A 193 -23.33 -2.01 -2.56
N ASP A 194 -23.41 -3.05 -1.72
CA ASP A 194 -24.65 -3.78 -1.47
C ASP A 194 -25.69 -2.89 -0.75
N ALA A 195 -25.26 -2.06 0.20
CA ALA A 195 -26.14 -1.10 0.89
C ALA A 195 -26.64 0.05 0.00
N LYS A 196 -26.07 0.23 -1.21
CA LYS A 196 -26.45 1.30 -2.14
C LYS A 196 -27.44 0.87 -3.21
N GLY A 197 -27.89 -0.40 -3.22
CA GLY A 197 -29.03 -0.92 -3.99
C GLY A 197 -29.11 -0.46 -5.45
N PHE A 198 -28.79 -1.37 -6.37
CA PHE A 198 -29.49 -1.36 -7.65
C PHE A 198 -30.96 -1.71 -7.43
#